data_AF-A0A634UBM8-F1
#
_entry.id   AF-A0A634UBM8-F1
#
_cell.length_a   1.000
_cell.length_b   1.000
_cell.length_c   1.000
_cell.angle_alpha   90.00
_cell.angle_beta   90.00
_cell.angle_gamma   90.00
#
_symmetry.space_group_name_H-M   'P 1'
#
loop_
_entity.id
_entity.type
_entity.pdbx_description
1 polymer ?
#
loop_
_entity_poly.entity_id
_entity_poly.type
_entity_poly.pdbx_seq_one_letter_code
_entity_poly.pdbx_strand_id
1 'polypeptide(L)'
;TGLRFGQAGNSGLIQTFLAGYLVQTLLFNKSIPTDALMISSVIGFITIPLLGWLSDKYGRRLPYIILNISAIILAWPMLSIVVDKTYSPGVIMAALIVIHNFAVLGLFALENITMAEIFGSRNRFTRMAISKEAGGLVAVGFGPVLAGIFCNMTDSWLPILIMLVLYSCIGLISALLMPEVRDRDLSLPEDAAEATAAEKLRHSATQTS
;
A
#
# COMPACT_ATOMS: atom_id res chain seq x y z
N THR A 1 -4.59 -10.55 1.67
CA THR A 1 -4.59 -10.44 0.20
C THR A 1 -3.32 -9.76 -0.25
N GLY A 2 -2.91 -9.87 -1.52
CA GLY A 2 -1.71 -9.17 -2.01
C GLY A 2 -1.83 -7.64 -2.00
N LEU A 3 -3.06 -7.09 -2.09
CA LEU A 3 -3.35 -5.66 -1.86
C LEU A 3 -2.89 -5.20 -0.48
N ARG A 4 -3.30 -5.94 0.57
CA ARG A 4 -2.86 -5.70 1.95
C ARG A 4 -1.36 -5.84 2.09
N PHE A 5 -0.78 -6.89 1.50
CA PHE A 5 0.65 -7.16 1.62
C PHE A 5 1.50 -6.01 1.09
N GLY A 6 1.19 -5.50 -0.11
CA GLY A 6 1.90 -4.37 -0.70
C GLY A 6 1.77 -3.09 0.13
N GLN A 7 0.55 -2.73 0.55
CA GLN A 7 0.29 -1.56 1.39
C GLN A 7 1.00 -1.66 2.74
N ALA A 8 0.87 -2.81 3.41
CA ALA A 8 1.44 -3.03 4.73
C ALA A 8 2.98 -3.04 4.69
N GLY A 9 3.57 -3.64 3.65
CA GLY A 9 5.02 -3.63 3.43
C GLY A 9 5.56 -2.21 3.25
N ASN A 10 4.93 -1.40 2.39
CA ASN A 10 5.29 0.01 2.22
C ASN A 10 5.14 0.80 3.53
N SER A 11 4.07 0.53 4.28
CA SER A 11 3.83 1.15 5.59
C SER A 11 4.96 0.84 6.57
N GLY A 12 5.34 -0.42 6.73
CA GLY A 12 6.43 -0.84 7.62
C GLY A 12 7.78 -0.28 7.18
N LEU A 13 8.06 -0.25 5.88
CA LEU A 13 9.30 0.33 5.38
C LEU A 13 9.38 1.84 5.62
N ILE A 14 8.37 2.61 5.25
CA ILE A 14 8.45 4.09 5.32
C ILE A 14 8.33 4.58 6.75
N GLN A 15 7.34 4.11 7.50
CA GLN A 15 7.04 4.64 8.83
C GLN A 15 7.99 4.11 9.91
N THR A 16 8.45 2.87 9.77
CA THR A 16 9.29 2.23 10.79
C THR A 16 10.76 2.22 10.36
N PHE A 17 11.09 1.51 9.27
CA PHE A 17 12.49 1.27 8.92
C PHE A 17 13.20 2.54 8.43
N LEU A 18 12.64 3.23 7.44
CA LEU A 18 13.23 4.42 6.84
C LEU A 18 13.36 5.54 7.87
N ALA A 19 12.32 5.79 8.68
CA ALA A 19 12.38 6.76 9.76
C ALA A 19 13.53 6.45 10.74
N GLY A 20 13.69 5.19 11.13
CA GLY A 20 14.81 4.74 11.96
C GLY A 20 16.17 4.89 11.25
N TYR A 21 16.26 4.48 9.99
CA TYR A 21 17.46 4.54 9.16
C TYR A 21 18.00 5.97 9.02
N LEU A 22 17.11 6.96 8.82
CA LEU A 22 17.49 8.37 8.74
C LEU A 22 18.16 8.84 10.05
N VAL A 23 17.64 8.43 11.20
CA VAL A 23 18.14 8.89 12.51
C VAL A 23 19.36 8.09 12.96
N GLN A 24 19.30 6.76 12.86
CA GLN A 24 20.30 5.86 13.44
C GLN A 24 21.50 5.65 12.51
N THR A 25 21.26 5.53 11.20
CA THR A 25 22.32 5.26 10.22
C THR A 25 22.82 6.55 9.60
N LEU A 26 21.90 7.40 9.12
CA LEU A 26 22.28 8.66 8.48
C LEU A 26 22.46 9.81 9.48
N LEU A 27 22.17 9.64 10.77
CA LEU A 27 22.39 10.66 11.80
C LEU A 27 21.64 11.98 11.54
N PHE A 28 20.46 11.92 10.94
CA PHE A 28 19.57 13.08 10.80
C PHE A 28 18.97 13.42 12.17
N ASN A 29 18.55 14.68 12.34
CA ASN A 29 17.75 15.06 13.50
C ASN A 29 16.44 14.25 13.51
N LYS A 30 16.12 13.62 14.64
CA LYS A 30 14.89 12.85 14.84
C LYS A 30 13.60 13.61 14.53
N SER A 31 13.61 14.95 14.64
CA SER A 31 12.45 15.77 14.31
C SER A 31 12.10 15.68 12.82
N ILE A 32 13.08 15.50 11.92
CA ILE A 32 12.85 15.48 10.47
C ILE A 32 11.84 14.38 10.07
N PRO A 33 12.12 13.07 10.31
CA PRO A 33 11.15 12.03 9.96
C PRO A 33 9.89 12.08 10.83
N THR A 34 10.01 12.44 12.12
CA THR A 34 8.86 12.47 13.04
C THR A 34 7.84 13.52 12.63
N ASP A 35 8.29 14.76 12.41
CA ASP A 35 7.43 15.87 12.03
C ASP A 35 6.88 15.66 10.61
N ALA A 36 7.69 15.11 9.69
CA ALA A 36 7.22 14.77 8.34
C ALA A 36 6.08 13.76 8.37
N LEU A 37 6.21 12.67 9.13
CA LEU A 37 5.16 11.65 9.23
C LEU A 37 3.92 12.20 9.94
N MET A 38 4.09 13.04 10.97
CA MET A 38 2.98 13.72 11.64
C MET A 38 2.21 14.63 10.67
N ILE A 39 2.90 15.55 9.99
CA ILE A 39 2.30 16.46 8.99
C ILE A 39 1.66 15.66 7.86
N SER A 40 2.33 14.61 7.38
CA SER A 40 1.77 13.73 6.36
C SER A 40 0.48 13.05 6.82
N SER A 41 0.37 12.69 8.09
CA SER A 41 -0.85 12.07 8.65
C SER A 41 -1.98 13.09 8.77
N VAL A 42 -1.67 14.34 9.11
CA VAL A 42 -2.63 15.47 9.05
C VAL A 42 -3.16 15.67 7.62
N ILE A 43 -2.27 15.66 6.62
CA ILE A 43 -2.67 15.71 5.20
C ILE A 43 -3.52 14.48 4.84
N GLY A 44 -3.18 13.32 5.40
CA GLY A 44 -3.92 12.06 5.27
C GLY A 44 -5.40 12.17 5.63
N PHE A 45 -5.78 13.01 6.60
CA PHE A 45 -7.20 13.25 6.93
C PHE A 45 -8.01 13.81 5.75
N ILE A 46 -7.35 14.50 4.81
CA ILE A 46 -7.97 15.02 3.59
C ILE A 46 -7.82 14.00 2.45
N THR A 47 -6.63 13.41 2.31
CA THR A 47 -6.31 12.45 1.24
C THR A 47 -7.19 11.21 1.30
N ILE A 48 -7.45 10.66 2.49
CA ILE A 48 -8.19 9.40 2.67
C ILE A 48 -9.65 9.54 2.21
N PRO A 49 -10.45 10.51 2.69
CA PRO A 49 -11.82 10.71 2.19
C PRO A 49 -11.87 11.05 0.71
N LEU A 50 -10.93 11.87 0.21
CA LEU A 50 -10.86 12.26 -1.20
C LEU A 50 -10.67 11.03 -2.10
N LEU A 51 -9.73 10.14 -1.76
CA LEU A 51 -9.50 8.92 -2.52
C LEU A 51 -10.63 7.90 -2.36
N GLY A 52 -11.28 7.86 -1.19
CA GLY A 52 -12.51 7.10 -0.99
C GLY A 52 -13.58 7.51 -2.00
N TRP A 53 -13.94 8.80 -2.00
CA TRP A 53 -14.90 9.39 -2.93
C TRP A 53 -14.51 9.20 -4.39
N LEU A 54 -13.22 9.39 -4.72
CA LEU A 54 -12.72 9.17 -6.08
C LEU A 54 -12.92 7.72 -6.52
N SER A 55 -12.64 6.77 -5.63
CA SER A 55 -12.85 5.36 -5.92
C SER A 55 -14.33 4.96 -6.00
N ASP A 56 -15.23 5.66 -5.30
CA ASP A 56 -16.67 5.45 -5.47
C ASP A 56 -17.09 5.83 -6.90
N LYS A 57 -16.51 6.92 -7.43
CA LYS A 57 -16.87 7.45 -8.75
C LYS A 57 -16.27 6.69 -9.93
N TYR A 58 -15.02 6.21 -9.80
CA TYR A 58 -14.27 5.57 -10.90
C TYR A 58 -14.13 4.05 -10.75
N GLY A 59 -14.67 3.47 -9.68
CA GLY A 59 -14.45 2.07 -9.32
C GLY A 59 -13.20 1.87 -8.46
N ARG A 60 -13.04 0.68 -7.89
CA ARG A 60 -11.94 0.41 -6.95
C ARG A 60 -10.63 0.11 -7.66
N ARG A 61 -10.70 -0.53 -8.84
CA ARG A 61 -9.52 -1.05 -9.53
C ARG A 61 -8.61 0.02 -10.10
N LEU A 62 -9.18 1.00 -10.79
CA LEU A 62 -8.41 2.04 -11.45
C LEU A 62 -7.60 2.91 -10.46
N PRO A 63 -8.17 3.45 -9.37
CA PRO A 63 -7.40 4.22 -8.39
C PRO A 63 -6.27 3.42 -7.74
N TYR A 64 -6.48 2.13 -7.49
CA TYR A 64 -5.46 1.24 -6.95
C TYR A 64 -4.27 1.07 -7.89
N ILE A 65 -4.54 0.89 -9.18
CA ILE A 65 -3.51 0.78 -10.22
C ILE A 65 -2.72 2.09 -10.28
N ILE A 66 -3.42 3.23 -10.32
CA ILE A 66 -2.78 4.56 -10.39
C ILE A 66 -1.86 4.76 -9.20
N LEU A 67 -2.33 4.52 -7.96
CA LEU A 67 -1.52 4.73 -6.77
C LEU A 67 -0.31 3.81 -6.69
N ASN A 68 -0.43 2.53 -7.07
CA ASN A 68 0.73 1.63 -7.08
C ASN A 68 1.75 2.05 -8.16
N ILE A 69 1.30 2.47 -9.34
CA ILE A 69 2.19 3.00 -10.38
C ILE A 69 2.88 4.29 -9.91
N SER A 70 2.12 5.21 -9.30
CA SER A 70 2.68 6.42 -8.71
C SER A 70 3.70 6.10 -7.64
N ALA A 71 3.44 5.13 -6.76
CA ALA A 71 4.38 4.69 -5.73
C ALA A 71 5.68 4.15 -6.35
N ILE A 72 5.61 3.35 -7.41
CA ILE A 72 6.78 2.81 -8.13
C ILE A 72 7.59 3.94 -8.78
N ILE A 73 6.93 4.86 -9.48
CA ILE A 73 7.60 5.97 -10.18
C ILE A 73 8.23 6.94 -9.18
N LEU A 74 7.52 7.26 -8.09
CA LEU A 74 7.98 8.19 -7.07
C LEU A 74 9.03 7.56 -6.13
N ALA A 75 9.15 6.24 -6.09
CA ALA A 75 10.08 5.52 -5.22
C ALA A 75 11.51 6.06 -5.32
N TRP A 76 12.06 6.10 -6.54
CA TRP A 76 13.41 6.59 -6.78
C TRP A 76 13.60 8.07 -6.43
N PRO A 77 12.90 9.03 -7.07
CA PRO A 77 13.17 10.45 -6.86
C PRO A 77 12.91 10.89 -5.43
N MET A 78 11.90 10.32 -4.77
CA MET A 78 11.60 10.69 -3.38
C MET A 78 12.65 10.10 -2.44
N LEU A 79 12.96 8.81 -2.53
CA LEU A 79 13.96 8.21 -1.63
C LEU A 79 15.35 8.80 -1.83
N SER A 80 15.76 9.12 -3.07
CA SER A 80 17.06 9.75 -3.32
C SER A 80 17.18 11.11 -2.65
N ILE A 81 16.10 11.90 -2.58
CA ILE A 81 16.07 13.18 -1.86
C ILE A 81 16.10 12.94 -0.35
N VAL A 82 15.34 11.96 0.13
CA VAL A 82 15.17 11.69 1.56
C VAL A 82 16.46 11.26 2.24
N VAL A 83 17.30 10.48 1.56
CA VAL A 83 18.56 9.96 2.11
C VAL A 83 19.74 10.91 1.91
N ASP A 84 19.58 11.97 1.12
CA ASP A 84 20.67 12.89 0.77
C ASP A 84 20.72 14.09 1.72
N LYS A 85 21.83 14.19 2.45
CA LYS A 85 22.10 15.25 3.44
C LYS A 85 22.30 16.64 2.82
N THR A 86 22.53 16.73 1.52
CA THR A 86 22.76 18.02 0.84
C THR A 86 21.47 18.85 0.74
N TYR A 87 20.31 18.21 0.81
CA TYR A 87 19.03 18.91 0.79
C TYR A 87 18.70 19.54 2.15
N SER A 88 17.95 20.65 2.10
CA SER A 88 17.41 21.26 3.32
C SER A 88 16.39 20.32 4.00
N PRO A 89 16.27 20.37 5.34
CA PRO A 89 15.30 19.55 6.07
C PRO A 89 13.87 19.66 5.53
N GLY A 90 13.43 20.85 5.12
CA GLY A 90 12.10 21.06 4.56
C GLY A 90 11.86 20.28 3.25
N VAL A 91 12.88 20.15 2.41
CA VAL A 91 12.80 19.39 1.15
C VAL A 91 12.73 17.88 1.43
N ILE A 92 13.55 17.40 2.36
CA ILE A 92 13.52 16.00 2.82
C ILE A 92 12.14 15.66 3.40
N MET A 93 11.61 16.54 4.26
CA MET A 93 10.28 16.36 4.85
C MET A 93 9.19 16.34 3.77
N ALA A 94 9.24 17.25 2.80
CA ALA A 94 8.29 17.26 1.69
C ALA A 94 8.35 15.96 0.86
N ALA A 95 9.55 15.45 0.55
CA ALA A 95 9.71 14.19 -0.16
C ALA A 95 9.17 12.98 0.64
N LEU A 96 9.42 12.94 1.95
CA LEU A 96 8.83 11.95 2.86
C LEU A 96 7.30 12.03 2.88
N ILE A 97 6.72 13.24 2.96
CA ILE A 97 5.27 13.45 2.95
C ILE A 97 4.65 12.95 1.65
N VAL A 98 5.28 13.24 0.50
CA VAL A 98 4.79 12.81 -0.81
C VAL A 98 4.80 11.28 -0.90
N ILE A 99 5.95 10.63 -0.66
CA ILE A 99 6.02 9.17 -0.80
C ILE A 99 5.11 8.46 0.23
N HIS A 100 4.98 9.00 1.45
CA HIS A 100 4.08 8.45 2.45
C HIS A 100 2.60 8.55 2.04
N ASN A 101 2.17 9.67 1.43
CA ASN A 101 0.79 9.80 0.94
C ASN A 101 0.48 8.83 -0.20
N PHE A 102 1.36 8.69 -1.18
CA PHE A 102 1.11 7.84 -2.35
C PHE A 102 1.31 6.35 -2.07
N ALA A 103 2.41 5.98 -1.41
CA ALA A 103 2.78 4.59 -1.19
C ALA A 103 2.16 3.96 0.05
N VAL A 104 1.58 4.75 0.97
CA VAL A 104 1.02 4.24 2.23
C VAL A 104 -0.42 4.70 2.44
N LEU A 105 -0.66 5.99 2.66
CA LEU A 105 -1.97 6.48 3.10
C LEU A 105 -3.05 6.35 2.02
N GLY A 106 -2.70 6.63 0.76
CA GLY A 106 -3.63 6.49 -0.35
C GLY A 106 -4.01 5.04 -0.60
N LEU A 107 -3.04 4.13 -0.59
CA LEU A 107 -3.30 2.69 -0.71
C LEU A 107 -4.12 2.17 0.49
N PHE A 108 -3.87 2.69 1.70
CA PHE A 108 -4.64 2.36 2.90
C PHE A 108 -6.11 2.79 2.78
N ALA A 109 -6.38 3.97 2.20
CA ALA A 109 -7.74 4.46 1.98
C ALA A 109 -8.55 3.48 1.12
N LEU A 110 -7.98 3.07 -0.02
CA LEU A 110 -8.65 2.15 -0.94
C LEU A 110 -8.78 0.73 -0.38
N GLU A 111 -7.81 0.30 0.43
CA GLU A 111 -7.78 -1.04 1.02
C GLU A 111 -8.95 -1.31 1.95
N ASN A 112 -9.22 -0.39 2.85
CA ASN A 112 -10.28 -0.58 3.83
C ASN A 112 -11.66 -0.69 3.15
N ILE A 113 -11.89 0.10 2.09
CA ILE A 113 -13.14 0.07 1.33
C ILE A 113 -13.23 -1.21 0.50
N THR A 114 -12.18 -1.52 -0.25
CA THR A 114 -12.15 -2.67 -1.17
C THR A 114 -12.25 -4.00 -0.42
N MET A 115 -11.64 -4.13 0.76
CA MET A 115 -11.78 -5.33 1.59
C MET A 115 -13.23 -5.53 2.07
N ALA A 116 -13.97 -4.45 2.38
CA ALA A 116 -15.36 -4.56 2.77
C ALA A 116 -16.26 -5.04 1.62
N GLU A 117 -15.94 -4.66 0.38
CA GLU A 117 -16.72 -5.04 -0.81
C GLU A 117 -16.34 -6.42 -1.37
N ILE A 118 -15.07 -6.83 -1.24
CA ILE A 118 -14.59 -8.16 -1.71
C ILE A 118 -15.21 -9.30 -0.89
N PHE A 119 -15.32 -9.15 0.44
CA PHE A 119 -15.79 -10.24 1.30
C PHE A 119 -17.31 -10.19 1.50
N GLY A 120 -17.95 -11.36 1.35
CA GLY A 120 -19.38 -11.57 1.55
C GLY A 120 -19.82 -11.39 3.00
N SER A 121 -21.09 -11.03 3.19
CA SER A 121 -21.67 -10.67 4.49
C SER A 121 -21.51 -11.77 5.55
N ARG A 122 -21.54 -13.05 5.15
CA ARG A 122 -21.46 -14.22 6.05
C ARG A 122 -20.19 -14.26 6.89
N ASN A 123 -19.05 -13.92 6.29
CA ASN A 123 -17.73 -14.05 6.92
C ASN A 123 -16.87 -12.79 6.78
N ARG A 124 -17.48 -11.64 6.45
CA ARG A 124 -16.77 -10.40 6.11
C ARG A 124 -15.71 -10.02 7.12
N PHE A 125 -16.10 -9.90 8.40
CA PHE A 125 -15.19 -9.45 9.45
C PHE A 125 -14.07 -10.45 9.71
N THR A 126 -14.38 -11.75 9.76
CA THR A 126 -13.38 -12.82 9.96
C THR A 126 -12.37 -12.86 8.82
N ARG A 127 -12.84 -12.83 7.56
CA ARG A 127 -11.97 -12.84 6.38
C ARG A 127 -11.14 -11.56 6.26
N MET A 128 -11.73 -10.41 6.59
CA MET A 128 -11.00 -9.15 6.64
C MET A 128 -9.91 -9.18 7.71
N ALA A 129 -10.20 -9.66 8.91
CA ALA A 129 -9.21 -9.80 9.98
C ALA A 129 -8.07 -10.74 9.57
N ILE A 130 -8.39 -11.95 9.09
CA ILE A 130 -7.38 -12.91 8.63
C ILE A 130 -6.52 -12.31 7.51
N SER A 131 -7.13 -11.63 6.53
CA SER A 131 -6.41 -10.98 5.44
C SER A 131 -5.47 -9.89 5.94
N LYS A 132 -5.93 -9.06 6.90
CA LYS A 132 -5.18 -7.95 7.49
C LYS A 132 -4.01 -8.43 8.33
N GLU A 133 -4.24 -9.42 9.18
CA GLU A 133 -3.21 -10.00 10.06
C GLU A 133 -2.19 -10.80 9.27
N ALA A 134 -2.61 -11.67 8.34
CA ALA A 134 -1.68 -12.46 7.54
C ALA A 134 -0.79 -11.58 6.66
N GLY A 135 -1.36 -10.56 6.01
CA GLY A 135 -0.57 -9.61 5.21
C GLY A 135 0.30 -8.68 6.06
N GLY A 136 -0.25 -8.20 7.19
CA GLY A 136 0.43 -7.29 8.10
C GLY A 136 1.60 -7.93 8.83
N LEU A 137 1.41 -9.11 9.42
CA LEU A 137 2.46 -9.84 10.13
C LEU A 137 3.67 -10.09 9.24
N VAL A 138 3.45 -10.55 8.01
CA VAL A 138 4.57 -10.89 7.12
C VAL A 138 5.25 -9.63 6.60
N ALA A 139 4.48 -8.67 6.08
CA ALA A 139 5.06 -7.51 5.42
C ALA A 139 5.60 -6.46 6.40
N VAL A 140 4.90 -6.19 7.50
CA VAL A 140 5.32 -5.21 8.52
C VAL A 140 6.29 -5.82 9.52
N GLY A 141 6.15 -7.10 9.85
CA GLY A 141 7.03 -7.79 10.79
C GLY A 141 8.41 -8.06 10.18
N PHE A 142 8.45 -8.81 9.07
CA PHE A 142 9.73 -9.19 8.46
C PHE A 142 10.31 -8.11 7.52
N GLY A 143 9.47 -7.26 6.93
CA GLY A 143 9.93 -6.25 5.97
C GLY A 143 11.03 -5.33 6.51
N PRO A 144 10.82 -4.62 7.63
CA PRO A 144 11.85 -3.79 8.26
C PRO A 144 13.11 -4.56 8.67
N VAL A 145 12.97 -5.80 9.15
CA VAL A 145 14.11 -6.64 9.54
C VAL A 145 14.96 -6.99 8.32
N LEU A 146 14.33 -7.43 7.24
CA LEU A 146 15.01 -7.72 5.97
C LEU A 146 15.66 -6.48 5.38
N ALA A 147 14.97 -5.33 5.43
CA ALA A 147 15.53 -4.06 4.99
C ALA A 147 16.79 -3.71 5.80
N GLY A 148 16.77 -3.92 7.12
CA GLY A 148 17.92 -3.74 7.99
C GLY A 148 19.10 -4.62 7.60
N ILE A 149 18.86 -5.93 7.41
CA ILE A 149 19.88 -6.89 7.01
C ILE A 149 20.48 -6.48 5.66
N PHE A 150 19.67 -6.22 4.65
CA PHE A 150 20.16 -5.88 3.31
C PHE A 150 20.88 -4.53 3.28
N CYS A 151 20.37 -3.52 3.98
CA CYS A 151 21.06 -2.23 4.08
C CYS A 151 22.41 -2.36 4.79
N ASN A 152 22.51 -3.20 5.81
CA ASN A 152 23.78 -3.47 6.48
C ASN A 152 24.76 -4.27 5.61
N MET A 153 24.27 -5.25 4.84
CA MET A 153 25.13 -6.05 3.94
C MET A 153 25.63 -5.27 2.73
N THR A 154 24.85 -4.30 2.24
CA THR A 154 25.16 -3.55 1.02
C THR A 154 25.74 -2.17 1.30
N ASP A 155 25.81 -1.76 2.57
CA ASP A 155 26.16 -0.40 3.00
C ASP A 155 25.43 0.70 2.21
N SER A 156 24.17 0.42 1.83
CA SER A 156 23.40 1.23 0.90
C SER A 156 21.94 1.32 1.28
N TRP A 157 21.28 2.40 0.86
CA TRP A 157 19.84 2.59 0.99
C TRP A 157 19.04 1.92 -0.15
N LEU A 158 19.71 1.44 -1.19
CA LEU A 158 19.08 0.79 -2.35
C LEU A 158 18.15 -0.39 -1.99
N PRO A 159 18.40 -1.21 -0.96
CA PRO A 159 17.45 -2.23 -0.55
C PRO A 159 16.08 -1.67 -0.15
N ILE A 160 16.01 -0.49 0.49
CA ILE A 160 14.75 0.18 0.85
C ILE A 160 13.93 0.46 -0.41
N LEU A 161 14.59 1.02 -1.41
CA LEU A 161 14.01 1.32 -2.72
C LEU A 161 13.49 0.05 -3.40
N ILE A 162 14.33 -0.98 -3.51
CA ILE A 162 13.96 -2.24 -4.18
C ILE A 162 12.76 -2.87 -3.49
N MET A 163 12.76 -2.92 -2.15
CA MET A 163 11.65 -3.53 -1.41
C MET A 163 10.35 -2.71 -1.55
N LEU A 164 10.42 -1.37 -1.52
CA LEU A 164 9.24 -0.53 -1.75
C LEU A 164 8.66 -0.75 -3.15
N VAL A 165 9.50 -0.83 -4.18
CA VAL A 165 9.07 -1.14 -5.54
C VAL A 165 8.46 -2.54 -5.60
N LEU A 166 9.08 -3.55 -4.99
CA LEU A 166 8.55 -4.92 -4.95
C LEU A 166 7.17 -4.99 -4.27
N TYR A 167 7.00 -4.36 -3.11
CA TYR A 167 5.71 -4.30 -2.43
C TYR A 167 4.65 -3.58 -3.26
N SER A 168 5.00 -2.48 -3.91
CA SER A 168 4.10 -1.75 -4.81
C SER A 168 3.76 -2.56 -6.07
N CYS A 169 4.69 -3.35 -6.60
CA CYS A 169 4.44 -4.30 -7.70
C CYS A 169 3.48 -5.43 -7.26
N ILE A 170 3.64 -5.98 -6.07
CA ILE A 170 2.71 -6.99 -5.52
C ILE A 170 1.30 -6.38 -5.37
N GLY A 171 1.22 -5.14 -4.86
CA GLY A 171 -0.03 -4.38 -4.80
C GLY A 171 -0.65 -4.15 -6.17
N LEU A 172 0.16 -3.74 -7.15
CA LEU A 172 -0.27 -3.50 -8.54
C LEU A 172 -0.79 -4.77 -9.21
N ILE A 173 -0.06 -5.87 -9.13
CA ILE A 173 -0.48 -7.17 -9.68
C ILE A 173 -1.78 -7.61 -9.03
N SER A 174 -1.90 -7.45 -7.71
CA SER A 174 -3.13 -7.78 -6.99
C SER A 174 -4.32 -6.91 -7.43
N ALA A 175 -4.10 -5.62 -7.67
CA ALA A 175 -5.11 -4.72 -8.22
C ALA A 175 -5.49 -5.08 -9.67
N LEU A 176 -4.54 -5.55 -10.47
CA LEU A 176 -4.81 -6.02 -11.82
C LEU A 176 -5.60 -7.34 -11.82
N LEU A 177 -5.47 -8.18 -10.80
CA LEU A 177 -6.17 -9.47 -10.73
C LEU A 177 -7.49 -9.42 -9.96
N MET A 178 -7.73 -8.39 -9.15
CA MET A 178 -8.96 -8.30 -8.36
C MET A 178 -10.19 -8.05 -9.26
N PRO A 179 -11.36 -8.63 -8.91
CA PRO A 179 -12.61 -8.27 -9.55
C PRO A 179 -12.94 -6.81 -9.26
N GLU A 180 -13.64 -6.16 -10.19
CA GLU A 180 -14.24 -4.86 -9.89
C GLU A 180 -15.42 -5.09 -8.95
N VAL A 181 -15.43 -4.39 -7.82
CA VAL A 181 -16.39 -4.58 -6.72
C VAL A 181 -17.24 -3.35 -6.46
N ARG A 182 -17.08 -2.30 -7.28
CA ARG A 182 -17.92 -1.12 -7.27
C ARG A 182 -19.41 -1.49 -7.34
N ASP A 183 -20.21 -0.84 -6.50
CA ASP A 183 -21.68 -0.97 -6.45
C ASP A 183 -22.17 -2.40 -6.17
N ARG A 184 -21.30 -3.29 -5.66
CA ARG A 184 -21.67 -4.64 -5.27
C ARG A 184 -22.60 -4.61 -4.06
N ASP A 185 -23.69 -5.37 -4.12
CA ASP A 185 -24.59 -5.53 -2.97
C ASP A 185 -23.86 -6.20 -1.79
N LEU A 186 -23.75 -5.43 -0.71
CA LEU A 186 -23.05 -5.83 0.50
C LEU A 186 -23.81 -6.87 1.32
N SER A 187 -25.07 -7.15 1.00
CA SER A 187 -25.87 -8.20 1.65
C SER A 187 -25.52 -9.60 1.14
N LEU A 188 -24.89 -9.71 -0.04
CA LEU A 188 -24.55 -10.98 -0.66
C LEU A 188 -23.65 -11.83 0.26
N PRO A 189 -24.00 -13.12 0.49
CA PRO A 189 -23.28 -13.98 1.43
C PRO A 189 -21.94 -14.51 0.91
N GLU A 190 -21.80 -14.60 -0.41
CA GLU A 190 -20.61 -15.12 -1.11
C GLU A 190 -19.53 -14.05 -1.32
N ASP A 191 -18.28 -14.46 -1.56
CA ASP A 191 -17.19 -13.51 -1.85
C ASP A 191 -17.22 -13.09 -3.33
N ALA A 192 -16.72 -11.88 -3.64
CA ALA A 192 -16.72 -11.35 -5.01
C ALA A 192 -15.98 -12.26 -6.00
N ALA A 193 -14.88 -12.88 -5.57
CA ALA A 193 -14.09 -13.80 -6.40
C ALA A 193 -14.83 -15.11 -6.71
N GLU A 194 -15.64 -15.61 -5.77
CA GLU A 194 -16.41 -16.84 -5.92
C GLU A 194 -17.55 -16.63 -6.95
N ALA A 195 -18.23 -15.47 -6.87
CA ALA A 195 -19.28 -15.08 -7.81
C ALA A 195 -18.75 -14.97 -9.26
N THR A 196 -17.62 -14.28 -9.47
CA THR A 196 -17.01 -14.15 -10.81
C THR A 196 -16.57 -15.49 -11.40
N ALA A 197 -16.06 -16.41 -10.56
CA ALA A 197 -15.66 -17.75 -11.03
C ALA A 197 -16.86 -18.58 -11.47
N ALA A 198 -17.96 -18.55 -10.70
CA ALA A 198 -19.20 -19.23 -11.06
C ALA A 198 -19.80 -18.70 -12.37
N GLU A 199 -19.75 -17.39 -12.59
CA GLU A 199 -20.25 -16.73 -13.80
C GLU A 199 -19.44 -17.10 -15.05
N LYS A 200 -18.11 -17.15 -14.94
CA LYS A 200 -17.23 -17.63 -16.03
C LYS A 200 -17.52 -19.08 -16.40
N LEU A 201 -17.71 -19.96 -15.40
CA LEU A 201 -18.03 -21.37 -15.62
C LEU A 201 -19.36 -21.57 -16.35
N ARG A 202 -20.38 -20.79 -15.98
CA ARG A 202 -21.68 -20.77 -16.68
C ARG A 202 -21.52 -20.33 -18.14
N HIS A 203 -20.80 -19.24 -18.39
CA HIS A 203 -20.56 -18.77 -19.76
C HIS A 203 -19.81 -19.79 -20.62
N SER A 204 -18.78 -20.47 -20.07
CA SER A 204 -18.07 -21.52 -20.80
C SER A 204 -18.96 -22.73 -21.11
N ALA A 205 -19.84 -23.14 -20.19
CA ALA A 205 -20.74 -24.27 -20.42
C ALA A 205 -21.83 -23.96 -21.48
N THR A 206 -22.20 -22.69 -21.62
CA THR A 206 -23.22 -22.25 -22.60
C THR A 206 -22.64 -22.08 -24.02
N GLN A 207 -21.32 -21.90 -24.17
CA GLN A 207 -20.66 -21.79 -25.48
C GLN A 207 -20.23 -23.13 -26.08
N THR A 208 -20.21 -24.20 -25.29
CA THR A 208 -19.89 -25.57 -25.73
C THR A 208 -21.13 -26.40 -26.09
N SER A 209 -22.33 -25.81 -26.04
CA SER A 209 -23.63 -26.42 -26.38
C SER A 209 -24.15 -25.82 -27.69
#